data_AF-A0A9W7NLV6-F1
#
_entry.id   AF-A0A9W7NLV6-F1
#
_cell.length_a   1.000
_cell.length_b   1.000
_cell.length_c   1.000
_cell.angle_alpha   90.00
_cell.angle_beta   90.00
_cell.angle_gamma   90.00
#
_symmetry.space_group_name_H-M   'P 1'
#
loop_
_entity.id
_entity.type
_entity.pdbx_description
1 polymer ?
#
loop_
_entity_poly.entity_id
_entity_poly.type
_entity_poly.pdbx_seq_one_letter_code
_entity_poly.pdbx_strand_id
1 'polypeptide(L)' 'MAYTTASHIDHDGLLSRVVKGVREFVSAWFEASAAYTAYRELSALSRAELAARGLRREDAGRVAMDLPTLIRE' A
#
# COMPACT_ATOMS: atom_id res chain seq x y z
N MET A 1 21.62 -45.06 12.20
CA MET A 1 20.28 -44.59 11.75
C MET A 1 20.23 -43.07 11.93
N ALA A 2 20.26 -42.34 10.82
CA ALA A 2 20.26 -40.88 10.80
C ALA A 2 19.17 -40.42 9.82
N TYR A 3 17.95 -40.32 10.31
CA TYR A 3 16.79 -39.86 9.54
C TYR A 3 15.91 -38.98 10.43
N THR A 4 16.43 -37.86 10.94
CA THR A 4 15.61 -36.94 11.76
C THR A 4 16.01 -35.47 11.68
N THR A 5 17.10 -35.10 11.01
CA THR A 5 17.57 -33.70 10.96
C THR A 5 17.10 -32.90 9.73
N ALA A 6 16.63 -33.56 8.67
CA ALA A 6 16.20 -32.87 7.45
C ALA A 6 14.83 -32.17 7.58
N SER A 7 13.92 -32.69 8.41
CA SER A 7 12.55 -32.15 8.55
C SER A 7 12.47 -30.90 9.43
N HIS A 8 13.38 -30.74 10.40
CA HIS A 8 13.32 -29.61 11.33
C HIS A 8 13.74 -28.28 10.70
N ILE A 9 14.73 -28.32 9.79
CA ILE A 9 15.26 -27.13 9.09
C ILE A 9 14.24 -26.58 8.07
N ASP A 10 13.46 -27.46 7.44
CA ASP A 10 12.52 -27.08 6.39
C ASP A 10 11.24 -26.42 6.95
N HIS A 11 10.78 -26.87 8.12
CA HIS A 11 9.65 -26.24 8.82
C HIS A 11 9.98 -24.84 9.34
N ASP A 12 11.17 -24.64 9.91
CA ASP A 12 11.61 -23.31 10.37
C ASP A 12 11.76 -22.33 9.19
N GLY A 13 12.24 -22.81 8.04
CA GLY A 13 12.31 -22.04 6.79
C GLY A 13 10.93 -21.68 6.24
N LEU A 14 9.96 -22.60 6.26
CA LEU A 14 8.60 -22.37 5.79
C LEU A 14 7.84 -21.38 6.68
N LEU A 15 7.93 -21.53 8.01
CA LEU A 15 7.32 -20.60 8.96
C LEU A 15 7.93 -19.20 8.85
N SER A 16 9.24 -19.09 8.66
CA SER A 16 9.92 -17.82 8.40
C SER A 16 9.39 -17.11 7.15
N ARG A 17 9.18 -17.85 6.05
CA ARG A 17 8.59 -17.30 4.81
C ARG A 17 7.14 -16.85 5.00
N VAL A 18 6.33 -17.61 5.75
CA VAL A 18 4.95 -17.22 6.06
C VAL A 18 4.93 -15.93 6.89
N VAL A 19 5.74 -15.84 7.96
CA VAL A 19 5.83 -14.64 8.79
C VAL A 19 6.29 -13.43 7.96
N LYS A 20 7.26 -13.62 7.06
CA LYS A 20 7.70 -12.57 6.14
C LYS A 20 6.55 -12.13 5.22
N GLY A 21 5.84 -13.06 4.61
CA GLY A 21 4.71 -12.76 3.73
C GLY A 21 3.57 -12.02 4.44
N VAL A 22 3.25 -12.41 5.68
CA VAL A 22 2.26 -11.71 6.51
C VAL A 22 2.72 -10.29 6.82
N ARG A 23 4.00 -10.08 7.16
CA ARG A 23 4.54 -8.73 7.39
C ARG A 23 4.44 -7.86 6.13
N GLU A 24 4.87 -8.38 4.98
CA GLU A 24 4.80 -7.66 3.71
C GLU A 24 3.36 -7.31 3.33
N PHE A 25 2.43 -8.26 3.50
CA PHE A 25 1.01 -8.03 3.26
C PHE A 25 0.44 -6.95 4.19
N VAL A 26 0.71 -7.03 5.50
CA VAL A 26 0.20 -6.05 6.48
C VAL A 26 0.77 -4.66 6.20
N SER A 27 2.07 -4.56 5.88
CA SER A 27 2.68 -3.29 5.47
C SER A 27 2.00 -2.70 4.22
N ALA A 28 1.85 -3.50 3.16
CA ALA A 28 1.18 -3.06 1.94
C ALA A 28 -0.30 -2.69 2.19
N TRP A 29 -0.99 -3.42 3.07
CA TRP A 29 -2.36 -3.12 3.46
C TRP A 29 -2.48 -1.78 4.17
N PHE A 30 -1.58 -1.47 5.11
CA PHE A 30 -1.57 -0.18 5.79
C PHE A 30 -1.29 0.98 4.82
N GLU A 31 -0.31 0.82 3.92
CA GLU A 31 0.00 1.81 2.89
C GLU A 31 -1.21 2.06 1.97
N ALA A 32 -1.83 0.99 1.46
CA ALA A 32 -3.01 1.09 0.61
C ALA A 32 -4.21 1.69 1.34
N SER A 33 -4.42 1.36 2.62
CA SER A 33 -5.51 1.91 3.43
C SER A 33 -5.34 3.40 3.70
N ALA A 34 -4.10 3.85 3.92
CA ALA A 34 -3.78 5.27 4.10
C ALA A 34 -4.05 6.05 2.80
N ALA A 35 -3.57 5.54 1.66
CA ALA A 35 -3.82 6.14 0.35
C ALA A 35 -5.31 6.18 0.02
N TYR A 36 -6.05 5.10 0.30
CA TYR A 36 -7.48 5.05 0.08
C TYR A 36 -8.25 6.05 0.96
N THR A 37 -7.85 6.21 2.22
CA THR A 37 -8.43 7.22 3.12
C THR A 37 -8.23 8.63 2.56
N ALA A 38 -7.01 8.96 2.15
CA ALA A 38 -6.70 10.25 1.52
C ALA A 38 -7.51 10.49 0.23
N TYR A 39 -7.63 9.47 -0.62
CA TYR A 39 -8.46 9.53 -1.83
C TYR A 39 -9.92 9.80 -1.49
N ARG A 40 -10.47 9.11 -0.49
CA ARG A 40 -11.86 9.27 -0.07
C ARG A 40 -12.12 10.67 0.48
N GLU A 41 -11.22 11.21 1.29
CA GLU A 41 -11.32 12.58 1.80
C GLU A 41 -11.32 13.61 0.67
N LEU A 42 -10.37 13.52 -0.27
CA LEU A 42 -10.32 14.39 -1.44
C LEU A 42 -11.55 14.25 -2.34
N SER A 43 -12.07 13.02 -2.48
CA SER A 43 -13.27 12.73 -3.26
C SER A 43 -14.55 13.27 -2.61
N ALA A 44 -14.56 13.51 -1.30
CA ALA A 44 -15.69 14.09 -0.59
C ALA A 44 -15.73 15.63 -0.68
N LEU A 45 -14.61 16.28 -0.98
CA LEU A 45 -14.55 17.74 -1.11
C LEU A 45 -15.42 18.24 -2.28
N SER A 46 -15.92 19.46 -2.16
CA SER A 46 -16.58 20.19 -3.25
C SER A 46 -15.56 20.68 -4.29
N ARG A 47 -16.05 21.13 -5.45
CA ARG A 47 -15.20 21.71 -6.50
C ARG A 47 -14.49 23.00 -6.04
N ALA A 48 -15.15 23.81 -5.22
CA ALA A 48 -14.58 25.04 -4.68
C ALA A 48 -13.45 24.74 -3.69
N GLU A 49 -13.62 23.75 -2.81
CA GLU A 49 -12.59 23.34 -1.85
C GLU A 49 -11.37 22.71 -2.54
N LEU A 50 -11.58 21.91 -3.59
CA LEU A 50 -10.49 21.40 -4.41
C LEU A 50 -9.74 22.54 -5.12
N ALA A 51 -10.45 23.51 -5.69
CA ALA A 51 -9.85 24.67 -6.34
C ALA A 51 -9.06 25.55 -5.36
N ALA A 52 -9.54 25.72 -4.13
CA ALA A 52 -8.81 26.44 -3.07
C ALA A 52 -7.48 25.76 -2.70
N ARG A 53 -7.38 24.44 -2.94
CA ARG A 53 -6.15 23.65 -2.79
C ARG A 53 -5.33 23.55 -4.09
N GLY A 54 -5.74 24.22 -5.16
CA GLY A 54 -5.09 24.14 -6.47
C GLY A 54 -5.25 22.80 -7.18
N LEU A 55 -6.25 21.99 -6.79
CA LEU A 55 -6.46 20.64 -7.30
C LEU A 55 -7.70 20.55 -8.19
N ARG A 56 -7.66 19.65 -9.17
CA ARG A 56 -8.83 19.18 -9.93
C ARG A 56 -9.29 17.82 -9.41
N ARG A 57 -10.51 17.40 -9.77
CA ARG A 57 -11.05 16.08 -9.37
C ARG A 57 -10.14 14.94 -9.80
N GLU A 58 -9.59 15.06 -11.00
CA GLU A 58 -8.63 14.13 -11.61
C GLU A 58 -7.30 14.01 -10.85
N ASP A 59 -6.95 15.00 -10.04
CA ASP A 59 -5.73 14.97 -9.22
C ASP A 59 -5.90 14.13 -7.94
N ALA A 60 -7.12 13.79 -7.53
CA ALA A 60 -7.36 13.14 -6.24
C ALA A 60 -6.63 11.79 -6.11
N GLY A 61 -6.66 10.95 -7.14
CA GLY A 61 -5.96 9.67 -7.15
C GLY A 61 -4.43 9.85 -7.14
N ARG A 62 -3.93 10.83 -7.89
CA ARG A 62 -2.51 11.17 -7.93
C ARG A 62 -1.99 11.64 -6.57
N VAL A 63 -2.70 12.59 -5.95
CA VAL A 63 -2.33 13.14 -4.63
C VAL A 63 -2.44 12.09 -3.54
N ALA A 64 -3.49 11.27 -3.56
CA ALA A 64 -3.68 10.20 -2.57
C ALA A 64 -2.56 9.15 -2.59
N MET A 65 -1.96 8.91 -3.76
CA MET A 65 -0.87 7.96 -3.97
C MET A 65 0.53 8.63 -3.96
N ASP A 66 0.61 9.92 -3.62
CA ASP A 66 1.82 10.75 -3.67
C ASP A 66 2.60 10.67 -5.00
N LEU A 67 1.85 10.63 -6.11
CA LEU A 67 2.41 10.50 -7.45
C LEU A 67 2.78 11.88 -8.04
N PRO A 68 3.89 11.95 -8.80
CA PRO A 68 4.30 13.18 -9.46
C PRO A 68 3.29 13.61 -10.53
N THR A 69 3.19 14.92 -10.77
CA THR A 69 2.39 15.45 -11.88
C THR A 69 3.05 15.06 -13.20
N LEU A 70 2.35 14.28 -14.03
CA LEU A 70 2.80 13.98 -15.38
C LEU A 70 2.58 15.22 -16.26
N ILE A 71 3.68 15.78 -16.79
CA ILE A 71 3.61 16.81 -17.84
C ILE A 71 3.12 16.10 -19.10
N ARG A 72 1.95 16.50 -19.62
CA ARG A 72 1.53 16.09 -20.97
C ARG A 72 2.35 16.91 -21.97
N GLU A 73 3.20 16.24 -22.74
CA GLU A 73 3.79 16.78 -23.97
C GLU A 73 2.72 17.04 -25.04
#